data_AF-A0A6H9WQ75-F1
#
_entry.id   AF-A0A6H9WQ75-F1
#
_cell.length_a   1.000
_cell.length_b   1.000
_cell.length_c   1.000
_cell.angle_alpha   90.00
_cell.angle_beta   90.00
_cell.angle_gamma   90.00
#
_symmetry.space_group_name_H-M   'P 1'
#
loop_
_entity.id
_entity.type
_entity.pdbx_description
1 polymer ?
#
loop_
_entity_poly.entity_id
_entity_poly.type
_entity_poly.pdbx_seq_one_letter_code
_entity_poly.pdbx_strand_id
1 'polypeptide(L)'
;MTIHDSSDPAIKRFLEADGTPDGQMRRPQYRHGTVLPEAWYAVLFNPGAWGVGGWAMFGALLTAIADFVAFLYISNLLGIGAKVEIEVWLLLAGITGFVTITASLWAIWKNDRRVTAVFALIFGLMFGALPAWLVGNTIIQFIVNGGTLPVAPPLW
;
A
#
# COMPACT_ATOMS: atom_id res chain seq x y z
N MET A 1 -21.89 -24.35 -20.95
CA MET A 1 -23.33 -24.16 -21.22
C MET A 1 -23.83 -23.12 -20.23
N THR A 2 -23.82 -21.86 -20.63
CA THR A 2 -24.19 -20.72 -19.78
C THR A 2 -25.70 -20.47 -19.90
N ILE A 3 -26.31 -19.92 -18.85
CA ILE A 3 -27.76 -19.67 -18.68
C ILE A 3 -28.36 -18.77 -19.81
N HIS A 4 -27.53 -18.24 -20.71
CA HIS A 4 -27.92 -17.42 -21.86
C HIS A 4 -28.50 -18.19 -23.06
N ASP A 5 -28.35 -19.51 -23.13
CA ASP A 5 -28.81 -20.27 -24.30
C ASP A 5 -30.30 -20.65 -24.28
N SER A 6 -30.99 -20.46 -23.15
CA SER A 6 -32.41 -20.83 -22.98
C SER A 6 -33.36 -19.64 -22.85
N SER A 7 -32.92 -18.40 -23.07
CA SER A 7 -33.79 -17.23 -22.97
C SER A 7 -34.51 -16.91 -24.28
N ASP A 8 -35.80 -16.59 -24.13
CA ASP A 8 -36.72 -16.17 -25.20
C ASP A 8 -36.10 -15.07 -26.09
N PRO A 9 -36.15 -15.18 -27.43
CA PRO A 9 -35.56 -14.19 -28.34
C PRO A 9 -36.04 -12.76 -28.11
N ALA A 10 -37.24 -12.56 -27.54
CA ALA A 10 -37.72 -11.24 -27.14
C ALA A 10 -36.91 -10.64 -25.98
N ILE A 11 -36.51 -11.47 -25.01
CA ILE A 11 -35.71 -11.06 -23.85
C ILE A 11 -34.25 -10.81 -24.28
N LYS A 12 -33.70 -11.61 -25.19
CA LYS A 12 -32.39 -11.32 -25.81
C LYS A 12 -32.37 -9.98 -26.51
N ARG A 13 -33.39 -9.67 -27.32
CA ARG A 13 -33.53 -8.34 -27.95
C ARG A 13 -33.65 -7.21 -26.94
N PHE A 14 -34.36 -7.41 -25.83
CA PHE A 14 -34.49 -6.38 -24.80
C PHE A 14 -33.20 -6.14 -24.03
N LEU A 15 -32.36 -7.18 -23.86
CA LEU A 15 -31.06 -7.09 -23.22
C LEU A 15 -29.97 -6.52 -24.15
N GLU A 16 -30.08 -6.76 -25.46
CA GLU A 16 -29.14 -6.25 -26.48
C GLU A 16 -29.51 -4.86 -27.02
N ALA A 17 -30.78 -4.45 -26.91
CA ALA A 17 -31.21 -3.12 -27.29
C ALA A 17 -30.85 -2.12 -26.18
N ASP A 18 -29.85 -1.29 -26.43
CA ASP A 18 -29.49 -0.11 -25.62
C ASP A 18 -30.57 1.00 -25.64
N GLY A 19 -31.85 0.66 -25.92
CA GLY A 19 -32.99 1.57 -25.93
C GLY A 19 -32.90 2.72 -26.95
N THR A 20 -32.00 2.63 -27.93
CA THR A 20 -31.78 3.67 -28.94
C THR A 20 -32.64 3.36 -30.18
N PRO A 21 -33.52 4.27 -30.62
CA PRO A 21 -34.33 4.07 -31.82
C PRO A 21 -33.45 3.90 -33.06
N ASP A 22 -33.86 3.00 -33.96
CA ASP A 22 -33.15 2.74 -35.21
C ASP A 22 -33.00 4.03 -36.04
N GLY A 23 -31.76 4.36 -36.42
CA GLY A 23 -31.44 5.55 -37.23
C GLY A 23 -30.84 6.74 -36.47
N GLN A 24 -30.69 6.66 -35.14
CA GLN A 24 -29.94 7.66 -34.37
C GLN A 24 -28.50 7.21 -34.07
N MET A 25 -27.56 8.17 -34.06
CA MET A 25 -26.18 7.93 -33.62
C MET A 25 -26.21 7.30 -32.22
N ARG A 26 -25.67 6.09 -32.08
CA ARG A 26 -25.53 5.41 -30.77
C ARG A 26 -24.92 6.39 -29.77
N ARG A 27 -25.61 6.64 -28.65
CA ARG A 27 -25.11 7.56 -27.62
C ARG A 27 -23.70 7.15 -27.22
N PRO A 28 -22.76 8.10 -27.06
CA PRO A 28 -21.38 7.78 -26.75
C PRO A 28 -21.32 6.93 -25.47
N GLN A 29 -20.44 5.94 -25.47
CA GLN A 29 -20.27 4.87 -24.47
C GLN A 29 -19.87 5.36 -23.05
N TYR A 30 -20.20 6.58 -22.67
CA TYR A 30 -20.08 7.06 -21.30
C TYR A 30 -21.29 6.60 -20.48
N ARG A 31 -21.49 5.28 -20.41
CA ARG A 31 -22.26 4.69 -19.31
C ARG A 31 -21.35 4.83 -18.08
N HIS A 32 -21.59 5.82 -17.24
CA HIS A 32 -21.01 5.93 -15.89
C HIS A 32 -21.45 4.77 -14.95
N GLY A 33 -21.75 3.59 -15.49
CA GLY A 33 -22.31 2.45 -14.76
C GLY A 33 -21.96 1.07 -15.32
N THR A 34 -21.06 0.95 -16.31
CA THR A 34 -20.53 -0.37 -16.72
C THR A 34 -19.26 -0.77 -16.00
N VAL A 35 -18.57 0.16 -15.35
CA VAL A 35 -17.55 -0.17 -14.36
C VAL A 35 -18.29 -0.39 -13.06
N LEU A 36 -18.76 -1.62 -12.82
CA LEU A 36 -19.05 -2.05 -11.45
C LEU A 36 -17.78 -1.74 -10.65
N PRO A 37 -17.83 -0.83 -9.66
CA PRO A 37 -16.65 -0.57 -8.86
C PRO A 37 -16.20 -1.92 -8.32
N GLU A 38 -14.97 -2.34 -8.69
CA GLU A 38 -14.41 -3.58 -8.16
C GLU A 38 -14.60 -3.52 -6.66
N ALA A 39 -15.30 -4.53 -6.14
CA ALA A 39 -15.64 -4.51 -4.74
C ALA A 39 -14.34 -4.36 -3.95
N TRP A 40 -14.31 -3.42 -3.00
CA TRP A 40 -13.07 -3.01 -2.33
C TRP A 40 -12.27 -4.21 -1.79
N TYR A 41 -12.94 -5.30 -1.39
CA TYR A 41 -12.32 -6.54 -0.95
C TYR A 41 -11.60 -7.30 -2.09
N ALA A 42 -12.12 -7.30 -3.31
CA ALA A 42 -11.48 -7.94 -4.46
C ALA A 42 -10.17 -7.23 -4.83
N VAL A 43 -10.12 -5.91 -4.67
CA VAL A 43 -8.89 -5.12 -4.81
C VAL A 43 -7.97 -5.36 -3.61
N LEU A 44 -8.49 -5.41 -2.38
CA LEU A 44 -7.69 -5.57 -1.16
C LEU A 44 -7.03 -6.96 -1.05
N PHE A 45 -7.55 -8.01 -1.67
CA PHE A 45 -6.98 -9.36 -1.59
C PHE A 45 -6.22 -9.81 -2.84
N ASN A 46 -6.05 -8.91 -3.83
CA ASN A 46 -5.27 -9.19 -5.04
C ASN A 46 -4.05 -8.25 -5.14
N PRO A 47 -2.86 -8.66 -4.65
CA PRO A 47 -1.65 -7.85 -4.69
C PRO A 47 -1.22 -7.45 -6.11
N GLY A 48 -1.54 -8.28 -7.12
CA GLY A 48 -1.23 -7.99 -8.52
C GLY A 48 -2.03 -6.82 -9.10
N ALA A 49 -3.16 -6.48 -8.49
CA ALA A 49 -3.98 -5.33 -8.87
C ALA A 49 -3.63 -4.06 -8.08
N TRP A 50 -2.64 -4.08 -7.18
CA TRP A 50 -2.30 -2.93 -6.36
C TRP A 50 -1.44 -1.91 -7.13
N GLY A 51 -1.96 -0.68 -7.26
CA GLY A 51 -1.15 0.48 -7.64
C GLY A 51 -0.16 0.86 -6.53
N VAL A 52 0.71 1.83 -6.79
CA VAL A 52 1.79 2.21 -5.85
C VAL A 52 1.23 2.67 -4.51
N GLY A 53 0.08 3.38 -4.50
CA GLY A 53 -0.59 3.78 -3.26
C GLY A 53 -1.11 2.61 -2.43
N GLY A 54 -1.51 1.50 -3.05
CA GLY A 54 -1.93 0.28 -2.35
C GLY A 54 -0.75 -0.43 -1.68
N TRP A 55 0.36 -0.55 -2.41
CA TRP A 55 1.62 -1.09 -1.87
C TRP A 55 2.18 -0.22 -0.74
N ALA A 56 2.06 1.09 -0.85
CA ALA A 56 2.43 2.00 0.22
C ALA A 56 1.57 1.76 1.48
N MET A 57 0.25 1.59 1.35
CA MET A 57 -0.61 1.29 2.50
C MET A 57 -0.25 -0.06 3.15
N PHE A 58 0.09 -1.07 2.36
CA PHE A 58 0.56 -2.34 2.87
C PHE A 58 1.90 -2.21 3.63
N GLY A 59 2.84 -1.45 3.09
CA GLY A 59 4.10 -1.13 3.77
C GLY A 59 3.88 -0.36 5.08
N ALA A 60 2.92 0.56 5.12
CA ALA A 60 2.54 1.28 6.34
C ALA A 60 2.00 0.34 7.41
N LEU A 61 1.18 -0.63 7.01
CA LEU A 61 0.65 -1.65 7.90
C LEU A 61 1.75 -2.57 8.44
N LEU A 62 2.67 -3.03 7.57
CA LEU A 62 3.83 -3.82 7.99
C LEU A 62 4.71 -3.06 8.99
N THR A 63 4.91 -1.76 8.75
CA THR A 63 5.68 -0.91 9.66
C THR A 63 5.00 -0.81 11.03
N ALA A 64 3.69 -0.59 11.06
CA ALA A 64 2.94 -0.57 12.31
C ALA A 64 2.98 -1.91 13.06
N ILE A 65 2.96 -3.03 12.36
CA ILE A 65 3.12 -4.37 12.97
C ILE A 65 4.54 -4.53 13.53
N ALA A 66 5.56 -4.14 12.78
CA ALA A 66 6.94 -4.22 13.24
C ALA A 66 7.18 -3.37 14.49
N ASP A 67 6.65 -2.14 14.53
CA ASP A 67 6.73 -1.27 15.71
C ASP A 67 5.94 -1.84 16.90
N PHE A 68 4.77 -2.44 16.66
CA PHE A 68 4.01 -3.10 17.71
C PHE A 68 4.79 -4.28 18.31
N VAL A 69 5.43 -5.10 17.47
CA VAL A 69 6.27 -6.22 17.93
C VAL A 69 7.49 -5.70 18.69
N ALA A 70 8.18 -4.68 18.17
CA ALA A 70 9.30 -4.04 18.87
C ALA A 70 8.87 -3.50 20.25
N PHE A 71 7.69 -2.86 20.34
CA PHE A 71 7.12 -2.39 21.60
C PHE A 71 6.85 -3.53 22.59
N LEU A 72 6.33 -4.68 22.14
CA LEU A 72 6.10 -5.85 22.99
C LEU A 72 7.43 -6.39 23.57
N TYR A 73 8.49 -6.42 22.77
CA TYR A 73 9.82 -6.81 23.24
C TYR A 73 10.41 -5.78 24.22
N ILE A 74 10.35 -4.47 23.92
CA ILE A 74 10.84 -3.39 24.79
C ILE A 74 10.13 -3.40 26.14
N SER A 75 8.81 -3.62 26.14
CA SER A 75 7.98 -3.67 27.34
C SER A 75 8.19 -4.92 28.19
N ASN A 76 9.09 -5.82 27.75
CA ASN A 76 9.35 -7.13 28.36
C ASN A 76 8.08 -8.00 28.52
N LEU A 77 7.04 -7.73 27.72
CA LEU A 77 5.76 -8.46 27.76
C LEU A 77 5.92 -9.91 27.26
N LEU A 78 6.98 -10.17 26.50
CA LEU A 78 7.34 -11.49 25.98
C LEU A 78 8.36 -12.22 26.87
N GLY A 79 8.96 -11.57 27.87
CA GLY A 79 9.92 -12.18 28.80
C GLY A 79 11.27 -12.57 28.20
N ILE A 80 11.59 -12.12 26.98
CA ILE A 80 12.81 -12.49 26.24
C ILE A 80 13.77 -11.29 26.23
N GLY A 81 14.94 -11.46 26.83
CA GLY A 81 16.04 -10.48 26.83
C GLY A 81 16.81 -10.43 25.50
N ALA A 82 16.13 -10.39 24.36
CA ALA A 82 16.76 -10.44 23.03
C ALA A 82 16.98 -9.04 22.47
N LYS A 83 18.05 -8.36 22.92
CA LYS A 83 18.48 -7.06 22.37
C LYS A 83 18.62 -7.08 20.84
N VAL A 84 19.16 -8.18 20.31
CA VAL A 84 19.33 -8.38 18.85
C VAL A 84 17.99 -8.44 18.12
N GLU A 85 16.97 -9.10 18.68
CA GLU A 85 15.65 -9.17 18.02
C GLU A 85 14.97 -7.80 17.99
N ILE A 86 15.08 -7.01 19.06
CA ILE A 86 14.55 -5.63 19.10
C ILE A 86 15.20 -4.78 18.00
N GLU A 87 16.53 -4.86 17.85
CA GLU A 87 17.26 -4.13 16.81
C GLU A 87 16.83 -4.56 15.40
N VAL A 88 16.60 -5.86 15.17
CA VAL A 88 16.10 -6.38 13.89
C VAL A 88 14.70 -5.85 13.58
N TRP A 89 13.78 -5.84 14.55
CA TRP A 89 12.43 -5.30 14.36
C TRP A 89 12.43 -3.80 14.10
N LEU A 90 13.25 -3.03 14.81
CA LEU A 90 13.42 -1.60 14.58
C LEU A 90 14.05 -1.31 13.20
N LEU A 91 15.01 -2.12 12.76
CA LEU A 91 15.63 -1.99 11.44
C LEU A 91 14.62 -2.31 10.33
N LEU A 92 13.82 -3.36 10.49
CA LEU A 92 12.72 -3.68 9.59
C LEU A 92 11.73 -2.53 9.52
N ALA A 93 11.25 -2.02 10.66
CA ALA A 93 10.35 -0.87 10.73
C ALA A 93 10.95 0.38 10.06
N GLY A 94 12.26 0.59 10.21
CA GLY A 94 12.97 1.70 9.57
C GLY A 94 13.02 1.59 8.05
N ILE A 95 13.36 0.42 7.52
CA ILE A 95 13.40 0.19 6.07
C ILE A 95 12.00 0.25 5.48
N THR A 96 11.04 -0.47 6.07
CA THR A 96 9.66 -0.49 5.55
C THR A 96 9.01 0.87 5.68
N GLY A 97 9.25 1.59 6.77
CA GLY A 97 8.78 2.95 6.99
C GLY A 97 9.33 3.92 5.96
N PHE A 98 10.63 3.88 5.69
CA PHE A 98 11.28 4.72 4.67
C PHE A 98 10.69 4.47 3.28
N VAL A 99 10.68 3.20 2.84
CA VAL A 99 10.13 2.81 1.52
C VAL A 99 8.66 3.20 1.40
N THR A 100 7.89 3.03 2.46
CA THR A 100 6.46 3.40 2.51
C THR A 100 6.25 4.89 2.35
N ILE A 101 6.98 5.71 3.10
CA ILE A 101 6.87 7.18 3.03
C ILE A 101 7.24 7.64 1.63
N THR A 102 8.35 7.14 1.06
CA THR A 102 8.78 7.46 -0.30
C THR A 102 7.76 7.01 -1.35
N ALA A 103 7.24 5.79 -1.26
CA ALA A 103 6.23 5.27 -2.19
C ALA A 103 4.91 6.04 -2.10
N SER A 104 4.52 6.47 -0.89
CA SER A 104 3.33 7.30 -0.68
C SER A 104 3.48 8.66 -1.35
N LEU A 105 4.62 9.33 -1.15
CA LEU A 105 4.92 10.61 -1.81
C LEU A 105 4.92 10.48 -3.33
N TRP A 106 5.50 9.40 -3.86
CA TRP A 106 5.50 9.10 -5.29
C TRP A 106 4.09 8.87 -5.84
N ALA A 107 3.27 8.08 -5.14
CA ALA A 107 1.89 7.80 -5.53
C ALA A 107 1.01 9.07 -5.52
N ILE A 108 1.20 9.95 -4.53
CA ILE A 108 0.55 11.26 -4.48
C ILE A 108 0.97 12.12 -5.67
N TRP A 109 2.27 12.16 -5.98
CA TRP A 109 2.79 12.94 -7.11
C TRP A 109 2.26 12.45 -8.47
N LYS A 110 2.14 11.12 -8.64
CA LYS A 110 1.60 10.51 -9.87
C LYS A 110 0.08 10.44 -9.92
N ASN A 111 -0.63 10.94 -8.92
CA ASN A 111 -2.08 10.80 -8.76
C ASN A 111 -2.58 9.33 -8.81
N ASP A 112 -1.72 8.36 -8.48
CA ASP A 112 -2.09 6.95 -8.42
C ASP A 112 -2.65 6.62 -7.03
N ARG A 113 -3.94 6.27 -6.96
CA ARG A 113 -4.65 5.93 -5.71
C ARG A 113 -4.37 6.93 -4.59
N ARG A 114 -4.47 8.22 -4.91
CA ARG A 114 -4.06 9.35 -4.05
C ARG A 114 -4.64 9.28 -2.62
N VAL A 115 -5.90 8.90 -2.47
CA VAL A 115 -6.54 8.77 -1.14
C VAL A 115 -5.82 7.71 -0.31
N THR A 116 -5.61 6.52 -0.87
CA THR A 116 -4.89 5.42 -0.21
C THR A 116 -3.45 5.81 0.11
N ALA A 117 -2.78 6.53 -0.79
CA ALA A 117 -1.42 7.03 -0.56
C ALA A 117 -1.33 8.09 0.55
N VAL A 118 -2.35 8.96 0.70
CA VAL A 118 -2.41 9.93 1.81
C VAL A 118 -2.58 9.20 3.14
N PHE A 119 -3.45 8.19 3.22
CA PHE A 119 -3.57 7.37 4.42
C PHE A 119 -2.26 6.63 4.72
N ALA A 120 -1.66 6.00 3.72
CA ALA A 120 -0.36 5.33 3.85
C ALA A 120 0.72 6.27 4.38
N LEU A 121 0.75 7.53 3.93
CA LEU A 121 1.68 8.54 4.41
C LEU A 121 1.43 8.89 5.89
N ILE A 122 0.18 9.09 6.29
CA ILE A 122 -0.16 9.39 7.69
C ILE A 122 0.26 8.24 8.60
N PHE A 123 -0.10 7.00 8.25
CA PHE A 123 0.31 5.82 9.02
C PHE A 123 1.83 5.63 9.01
N GLY A 124 2.48 5.77 7.86
CA GLY A 124 3.92 5.67 7.71
C GLY A 124 4.68 6.71 8.55
N LEU A 125 4.14 7.93 8.68
CA LEU A 125 4.74 8.96 9.52
C LEU A 125 4.49 8.73 11.02
N MET A 126 3.32 8.23 11.44
CA MET A 126 3.05 7.99 12.85
C MET A 126 3.91 6.88 13.46
N PHE A 127 4.10 5.80 12.71
CA PHE A 127 4.80 4.60 13.18
C PHE A 127 6.25 4.60 12.68
N GLY A 128 6.44 4.73 11.37
CA GLY A 128 7.74 4.58 10.72
C GLY A 128 8.67 5.78 10.73
N ALA A 129 8.24 7.01 11.10
CA ALA A 129 9.10 8.19 10.92
C ALA A 129 10.38 8.15 11.77
N LEU A 130 10.29 7.73 13.03
CA LEU A 130 11.44 7.65 13.93
C LEU A 130 12.45 6.57 13.48
N PRO A 131 12.02 5.31 13.24
CA PRO A 131 12.88 4.28 12.68
C PRO A 131 13.44 4.64 11.28
N ALA A 132 12.61 5.21 10.41
CA ALA A 132 13.03 5.60 9.06
C ALA A 132 14.04 6.76 9.07
N TRP A 133 13.90 7.70 10.01
CA TRP A 133 14.88 8.75 10.23
C TRP A 133 16.24 8.18 10.66
N LEU A 134 16.23 7.22 11.59
CA LEU A 134 17.45 6.51 12.01
C LEU A 134 18.16 5.88 10.81
N VAL A 135 17.44 5.11 9.99
CA VAL A 135 17.98 4.48 8.78
C VAL A 135 18.47 5.53 7.78
N GLY A 136 17.67 6.56 7.51
CA GLY A 136 18.03 7.65 6.59
C GLY A 136 19.28 8.41 7.02
N ASN A 137 19.40 8.71 8.31
CA ASN A 137 20.58 9.36 8.89
C ASN A 137 21.82 8.45 8.77
N THR A 138 21.70 7.15 9.02
CA THR A 138 22.80 6.19 8.81
C THR A 138 23.26 6.16 7.35
N ILE A 139 22.33 6.18 6.39
CA ILE A 139 22.66 6.23 4.96
C ILE A 139 23.39 7.54 4.62
N ILE A 140 22.92 8.68 5.10
CA ILE A 140 23.56 9.98 4.86
C ILE A 140 24.98 9.98 5.45
N GLN A 141 25.15 9.50 6.69
CA GLN A 141 26.45 9.40 7.33
C GLN A 141 27.40 8.48 6.57
N PHE A 142 26.91 7.35 6.05
CA PHE A 142 27.68 6.45 5.21
C PHE A 142 28.18 7.13 3.93
N ILE A 143 27.32 7.91 3.26
CA ILE A 143 27.67 8.65 2.04
C ILE A 143 28.71 9.74 2.35
N VAL A 144 28.46 10.55 3.39
CA VAL A 144 29.34 11.67 3.78
C VAL A 144 30.72 11.18 4.21
N ASN A 145 30.78 10.02 4.88
CA ASN A 145 32.03 9.42 5.34
C ASN A 145 32.68 8.48 4.32
N GLY A 146 32.31 8.58 3.03
CA GLY A 146 32.98 7.85 1.94
C GLY A 146 32.83 6.32 2.02
N GLY A 147 31.69 5.84 2.52
CA GLY A 147 31.41 4.41 2.66
C GLY A 147 31.93 3.79 3.97
N THR A 148 32.31 4.61 4.94
CA THR A 148 32.62 4.16 6.30
C THR A 148 31.47 4.53 7.24
N LEU A 149 30.97 3.54 7.99
CA LEU A 149 30.05 3.84 9.08
C LEU A 149 30.82 4.59 10.18
N PRO A 150 30.27 5.68 10.75
CA PRO A 150 30.90 6.31 11.89
C PRO A 150 31.10 5.27 13.00
N VAL A 151 32.27 5.31 13.63
CA VAL A 151 32.61 4.42 14.75
C VAL A 151 31.46 4.52 15.76
N ALA A 152 30.72 3.42 15.93
CA ALA A 152 29.64 3.38 16.92
C ALA A 152 30.23 3.85 18.26
N PRO A 153 29.59 4.77 19.00
CA PRO A 153 30.04 5.11 20.33
C PRO A 153 30.20 3.80 21.10
N PRO A 154 31.35 3.59 21.76
CA PRO A 154 31.61 2.33 22.41
C PRO A 154 30.49 2.05 23.41
N LEU A 155 29.97 0.83 23.38
CA LEU A 155 28.95 0.33 24.31
C LEU A 155 29.60 0.16 25.70
N TRP A 156 29.90 1.26 26.38
CA TRP A 156 30.17 1.32 27.81
C TRP A 156 29.18 2.25 28.50
#